data_AF-A0A1X1QGQ0-F1
#
_entry.id   AF-A0A1X1QGQ0-F1
#
_cell.length_a   1.000
_cell.length_b   1.000
_cell.length_c   1.000
_cell.angle_alpha   90.00
_cell.angle_beta   90.00
_cell.angle_gamma   90.00
#
_symmetry.space_group_name_H-M   'P 1'
#
loop_
_entity.id
_entity.type
_entity.pdbx_description
1 polymer ?
#
loop_
_entity_poly.entity_id
_entity_poly.type
_entity_poly.pdbx_seq_one_letter_code
_entity_poly.pdbx_strand_id
1 'polypeptide(L)'
;MEDAFITPEREKSLKFLLQLLDTSQKAVLLRGPNRSGKTFFLRRLQHHIKRDWKFYKIDKADVASGGDPIRLWTMAINESLGGKHSLESRVMLWSRMDKTAIIVVEDVHTVSREALYDLGS
;
A
#
# COMPACT_ATOMS: atom_id res chain seq x y z
N MET A 1 18.48 -15.23 -4.63
CA MET A 1 18.97 -15.01 -6.01
C MET A 1 17.86 -14.30 -6.81
N GLU A 2 17.44 -13.09 -6.41
CA GLU A 2 16.36 -12.32 -7.09
C GLU A 2 16.88 -10.99 -7.68
N ASP A 3 18.15 -10.65 -7.46
CA ASP A 3 18.80 -9.40 -7.89
C ASP A 3 19.13 -9.31 -9.38
N ALA A 4 18.94 -10.39 -10.14
CA ALA A 4 19.34 -10.45 -11.54
C ALA A 4 18.42 -9.74 -12.55
N PHE A 5 17.30 -9.11 -12.15
CA PHE A 5 16.27 -8.62 -13.09
C PHE A 5 15.82 -7.16 -12.91
N ILE A 6 16.55 -6.35 -12.14
CA ILE A 6 16.27 -4.90 -12.09
C ILE A 6 17.18 -4.18 -13.10
N THR A 7 16.58 -3.61 -14.14
CA THR A 7 17.31 -2.73 -15.05
C THR A 7 17.61 -1.40 -14.33
N PRO A 8 18.64 -0.65 -14.75
CA PRO A 8 18.92 0.68 -14.19
C PRO A 8 17.69 1.61 -14.22
N GLU A 9 16.86 1.51 -15.26
CA GLU A 9 15.61 2.26 -15.40
C GLU A 9 14.56 1.89 -14.34
N ARG A 10 14.42 0.59 -14.04
CA ARG A 10 13.54 0.12 -12.97
C ARG A 10 14.06 0.52 -11.61
N GLU A 11 15.37 0.49 -11.39
CA GLU A 11 15.97 0.97 -10.15
C GLU A 11 15.74 2.48 -9.95
N LYS A 12 15.93 3.28 -11.01
CA LYS A 12 15.61 4.72 -10.99
C LYS A 12 14.14 4.96 -10.68
N SER A 13 13.24 4.18 -11.28
CA SER A 13 11.81 4.27 -11.00
C SER A 13 11.46 3.90 -9.56
N LEU A 14 12.14 2.91 -8.99
CA LEU A 14 11.97 2.51 -7.59
C LEU A 14 12.43 3.61 -6.63
N LYS A 15 13.60 4.21 -6.88
CA LYS A 15 14.12 5.35 -6.11
C LYS A 15 13.16 6.54 -6.16
N PHE A 16 12.64 6.85 -7.35
CA PHE A 16 11.64 7.91 -7.52
C PHE A 16 10.36 7.64 -6.74
N LEU A 17 9.84 6.40 -6.76
CA LEU A 17 8.65 6.05 -6.00
C LEU A 17 8.89 6.16 -4.48
N LEU A 18 10.03 5.70 -3.98
CA LEU A 18 10.40 5.85 -2.56
C LEU A 18 10.44 7.33 -2.15
N GLN A 19 11.02 8.19 -2.98
CA GLN A 19 11.04 9.64 -2.75
C GLN A 19 9.62 10.24 -2.74
N LEU A 20 8.74 9.83 -3.66
CA LEU A 20 7.35 10.28 -3.68
C LEU A 20 6.58 9.89 -2.42
N LEU A 21 6.78 8.66 -1.93
CA LEU A 21 6.14 8.17 -0.71
C LEU A 21 6.67 8.89 0.53
N ASP A 22 7.94 9.31 0.51
CA ASP A 22 8.57 10.00 1.65
C ASP A 22 8.19 11.47 1.73
N THR A 23 7.91 12.09 0.59
CA THR A 23 7.70 13.55 0.48
C THR A 23 6.25 13.95 0.22
N SER A 24 5.38 13.00 -0.12
CA SER A 24 3.98 13.29 -0.44
C SER A 24 3.01 12.34 0.24
N GLN A 25 1.94 12.90 0.81
CA GLN A 25 0.78 12.15 1.30
C GLN A 25 -0.22 11.83 0.16
N LYS A 26 0.21 11.89 -1.10
CA LYS A 26 -0.66 11.71 -2.26
C LYS A 26 -0.69 10.24 -2.69
N ALA A 27 -1.86 9.79 -3.13
CA ALA A 27 -2.00 8.48 -3.74
C ALA A 27 -1.14 8.39 -5.02
N VAL A 28 -0.40 7.28 -5.18
CA VAL A 28 0.42 7.02 -6.36
C VAL A 28 -0.23 5.94 -7.21
N LEU A 29 -0.49 6.24 -8.48
CA LEU A 29 -1.07 5.30 -9.43
C LEU A 29 0.02 4.67 -10.29
N LEU A 30 0.33 3.39 -10.02
CA LEU A 30 1.27 2.61 -10.83
C LEU A 30 0.56 1.97 -12.04
N ARG A 31 0.94 2.38 -13.26
CA ARG A 31 0.34 1.90 -14.52
C ARG A 31 1.34 1.14 -15.39
N GLY A 32 0.82 0.30 -16.27
CA GLY A 32 1.59 -0.40 -17.29
C GLY A 32 0.81 -1.57 -17.86
N PRO A 33 1.23 -2.11 -19.01
CA PRO A 33 0.58 -3.26 -19.64
C PRO A 33 0.46 -4.47 -18.71
N ASN A 34 -0.44 -5.40 -19.05
CA ASN A 34 -0.51 -6.69 -18.37
C ASN A 34 0.85 -7.39 -18.46
N ARG A 35 1.29 -8.01 -17.36
CA ARG A 35 2.60 -8.69 -17.24
C ARG A 35 3.83 -7.78 -17.40
N SER A 36 3.69 -6.46 -17.25
CA SER A 36 4.83 -5.52 -17.25
C SER A 36 5.74 -5.61 -16.01
N GLY A 37 5.44 -6.50 -15.05
CA GLY A 37 6.22 -6.70 -13.84
C GLY A 37 5.82 -5.80 -12.65
N LYS A 38 4.62 -5.19 -12.66
CA LYS A 38 4.13 -4.32 -11.55
C LYS A 38 4.18 -5.02 -10.19
N THR A 39 3.70 -6.26 -10.11
CA THR A 39 3.72 -7.04 -8.87
C THR A 39 5.15 -7.34 -8.40
N PHE A 40 6.07 -7.65 -9.33
CA PHE A 40 7.50 -7.81 -9.01
C PHE A 40 8.09 -6.50 -8.48
N PHE A 41 7.75 -5.37 -9.11
CA PHE A 41 8.19 -4.05 -8.70
C PHE A 41 7.69 -3.68 -7.28
N LEU A 42 6.43 -3.99 -6.96
CA LEU A 42 5.86 -3.80 -5.62
C LEU A 42 6.54 -4.69 -4.56
N ARG A 43 6.86 -5.94 -4.90
CA ARG A 43 7.68 -6.80 -4.01
C ARG A 43 9.03 -6.16 -3.76
N ARG A 44 9.70 -5.62 -4.78
CA ARG A 44 10.98 -4.92 -4.58
C ARG A 44 10.84 -3.69 -3.72
N LEU A 45 9.79 -2.90 -3.91
CA LEU A 45 9.48 -1.77 -3.04
C LEU A 45 9.37 -2.19 -1.59
N GLN A 46 8.62 -3.26 -1.28
CA GLN A 46 8.48 -3.78 0.08
C GLN A 46 9.83 -4.13 0.74
N HIS A 47 10.84 -4.54 -0.02
CA HIS A 47 12.19 -4.83 0.51
C HIS A 47 13.03 -3.56 0.77
N HIS A 48 12.66 -2.42 0.19
CA HIS A 48 13.42 -1.16 0.27
C HIS A 48 12.75 -0.08 1.12
N ILE A 49 11.56 -0.34 1.68
CA ILE A 49 10.91 0.59 2.60
C ILE A 49 11.71 0.75 3.90
N LYS A 50 11.53 1.90 4.56
CA LYS A 50 12.15 2.15 5.87
C LYS A 50 11.58 1.21 6.94
N ARG A 51 12.32 0.98 8.03
CA ARG A 51 11.96 0.00 9.08
C ARG A 51 10.67 0.36 9.83
N ASP A 52 10.42 1.65 9.96
CA ASP A 52 9.25 2.30 10.54
C ASP A 52 8.04 2.29 9.58
N TRP A 53 8.24 1.91 8.32
CA TRP A 53 7.17 1.78 7.35
C TRP A 53 6.58 0.37 7.38
N LYS A 54 5.27 0.30 7.15
CA LYS A 54 4.53 -0.95 7.07
C LYS A 54 3.83 -1.05 5.73
N PHE A 55 4.01 -2.18 5.07
CA PHE A 55 3.53 -2.41 3.71
C PHE A 55 2.40 -3.43 3.72
N TYR A 56 1.22 -2.99 3.30
CA TYR A 56 0.03 -3.82 3.25
C TYR A 56 -0.46 -3.92 1.83
N LYS A 57 -0.62 -5.16 1.39
CA LYS A 57 -1.20 -5.48 0.10
C LYS A 57 -2.62 -5.97 0.33
N ILE A 58 -3.58 -5.27 -0.27
CA ILE A 58 -4.99 -5.66 -0.25
C ILE A 58 -5.22 -6.62 -1.42
N ASP A 59 -5.77 -7.80 -1.14
CA ASP A 59 -6.15 -8.74 -2.18
C ASP A 59 -7.43 -8.26 -2.89
N LYS A 60 -7.53 -8.54 -4.18
CA LYS A 60 -8.73 -8.26 -4.97
C LYS A 60 -9.96 -8.97 -4.39
N ALA A 61 -9.79 -10.15 -3.79
CA ALA A 61 -10.89 -10.87 -3.13
C ALA A 61 -11.46 -10.08 -1.94
N ASP A 62 -10.60 -9.38 -1.19
CA ASP A 62 -11.00 -8.58 -0.04
C ASP A 62 -11.79 -7.34 -0.46
N VAL A 63 -11.47 -6.78 -1.64
CA VAL A 63 -12.19 -5.62 -2.19
C VAL A 63 -13.48 -6.02 -2.90
N ALA A 64 -13.46 -7.11 -3.68
CA ALA A 64 -14.60 -7.56 -4.48
C ALA A 64 -15.77 -8.09 -3.63
N SER A 65 -15.51 -8.51 -2.39
CA SER A 65 -16.54 -8.96 -1.45
C SER A 65 -17.35 -7.80 -0.84
N GLY A 66 -17.14 -6.56 -1.30
CA GLY A 66 -17.72 -5.38 -0.67
C GLY A 66 -17.16 -5.19 0.75
N GLY A 67 -15.92 -5.63 0.96
CA GLY A 67 -15.24 -5.45 2.23
C GLY A 67 -15.25 -3.98 2.59
N ASP A 68 -15.90 -3.65 3.70
CA ASP A 68 -15.90 -2.32 4.30
C ASP A 68 -14.47 -1.75 4.24
N PRO A 69 -14.23 -0.62 3.57
CA PRO A 69 -12.92 -0.01 3.51
C PRO A 69 -12.28 0.11 4.88
N ILE A 70 -13.05 0.47 5.91
CA ILE A 70 -12.59 0.57 7.30
C ILE A 70 -12.07 -0.78 7.80
N ARG A 71 -12.68 -1.89 7.38
CA ARG A 71 -12.22 -3.25 7.68
C ARG A 71 -10.89 -3.55 6.97
N LEU A 72 -10.71 -3.15 5.71
CA LEU A 72 -9.45 -3.32 4.97
C LEU A 72 -8.31 -2.52 5.62
N TRP A 73 -8.57 -1.25 5.97
CA TRP A 73 -7.65 -0.41 6.73
C TRP A 73 -7.37 -0.97 8.13
N THR A 74 -8.40 -1.51 8.79
CA THR A 74 -8.28 -2.14 10.10
C THR A 74 -7.43 -3.39 10.06
N MET A 75 -7.58 -4.23 9.03
CA MET A 75 -6.74 -5.43 8.83
C MET A 75 -5.28 -5.05 8.58
N ALA A 76 -5.03 -4.03 7.75
CA ALA A 76 -3.71 -3.48 7.54
C ALA A 76 -3.10 -3.00 8.87
N ILE A 77 -3.81 -2.19 9.65
CA ILE A 77 -3.24 -1.54 10.84
C ILE A 77 -3.24 -2.47 12.09
N ASN A 78 -4.03 -3.55 12.10
CA ASN A 78 -4.25 -4.44 13.25
C ASN A 78 -3.03 -5.23 13.69
N GLU A 79 -2.12 -5.59 12.78
CA GLU A 79 -0.95 -6.42 13.11
C GLU A 79 0.00 -5.75 14.13
N SER A 80 -0.22 -4.48 14.49
CA SER A 80 0.72 -3.70 15.29
C SER A 80 0.33 -3.38 16.74
N LEU A 81 -0.95 -3.42 17.12
CA LEU A 81 -1.42 -2.78 18.37
C LEU A 81 -2.42 -3.56 19.24
N GLY A 82 -2.80 -4.78 18.88
CA GLY A 82 -3.77 -5.57 19.67
C GLY A 82 -5.20 -5.00 19.55
N GLY A 83 -6.18 -5.88 19.36
CA GLY A 83 -7.53 -5.54 18.85
C GLY A 83 -8.46 -4.71 19.75
N LYS A 84 -7.97 -3.87 20.66
CA LYS A 84 -8.79 -3.06 21.59
C LYS A 84 -9.00 -1.60 21.18
N HIS A 85 -8.36 -1.10 20.12
CA HIS A 85 -8.42 0.30 19.72
C HIS A 85 -9.19 0.51 18.41
N SER A 86 -9.98 1.60 18.33
CA SER A 86 -10.61 2.03 17.07
C SER A 86 -9.55 2.29 15.98
N LEU A 87 -9.94 2.24 14.71
CA LEU A 87 -9.03 2.54 13.58
C LEU A 87 -8.40 3.93 13.73
N GLU A 88 -9.21 4.95 14.02
CA GLU A 88 -8.77 6.32 14.26
C GLU A 88 -7.72 6.41 15.37
N SER A 89 -7.96 5.75 16.51
CA SER A 89 -7.02 5.72 17.62
C SER A 89 -5.68 5.12 17.21
N ARG A 90 -5.71 4.07 16.37
CA ARG A 90 -4.49 3.40 15.89
C ARG A 90 -3.73 4.26 14.88
N VAL A 91 -4.43 4.92 13.95
CA VAL A 91 -3.83 5.87 13.00
C VAL A 91 -3.18 7.03 13.75
N MET A 92 -3.86 7.59 14.76
CA MET A 92 -3.31 8.64 15.61
C MET A 92 -2.07 8.19 16.38
N LEU A 93 -2.06 6.96 16.92
CA LEU A 93 -0.89 6.41 17.59
C LEU A 93 0.27 6.20 16.62
N TRP A 94 0.02 5.72 15.40
CA TRP A 94 1.05 5.56 14.37
C TRP A 94 1.66 6.89 13.95
N SER A 95 0.82 7.92 13.77
CA SER A 95 1.28 9.27 13.50
C SER A 95 2.20 9.79 14.61
N ARG A 96 1.88 9.54 15.88
CA ARG A 96 2.74 9.92 17.03
C ARG A 96 4.04 9.12 17.12
N MET A 97 4.07 7.91 16.56
CA MET A 97 5.26 7.05 16.53
C MET A 97 6.11 7.24 15.27
N ASP A 98 5.78 8.24 14.45
CA ASP A 98 6.41 8.49 13.14
C ASP A 98 6.43 7.23 12.25
N LYS A 99 5.32 6.47 12.28
CA LYS A 99 5.14 5.27 11.46
C LYS A 99 4.34 5.60 10.21
N THR A 100 4.78 5.07 9.08
CA THR A 100 4.08 5.21 7.79
C THR A 100 3.42 3.92 7.37
N ALA A 101 2.14 3.97 6.99
CA ALA A 101 1.45 2.87 6.34
C ALA A 101 1.48 3.07 4.81
N ILE A 102 1.96 2.08 4.08
CA ILE A 102 1.78 1.97 2.63
C ILE A 102 0.72 0.93 2.36
N ILE A 103 -0.34 1.34 1.67
CA ILE A 103 -1.43 0.46 1.26
C ILE A 103 -1.40 0.32 -0.24
N VAL A 104 -1.38 -0.93 -0.69
CA VAL A 104 -1.32 -1.28 -2.10
C VAL A 104 -2.59 -2.01 -2.49
N VAL A 105 -3.32 -1.40 -3.41
CA VAL A 105 -4.48 -2.01 -4.06
C VAL A 105 -4.07 -2.40 -5.48
N GLU A 106 -3.93 -3.70 -5.73
CA GLU A 106 -3.73 -4.19 -7.10
C GLU A 106 -5.05 -4.21 -7.88
N ASP A 107 -4.97 -4.05 -9.20
CA ASP A 107 -6.12 -4.08 -10.10
C ASP A 107 -7.28 -3.15 -9.68
N VAL A 108 -6.96 -1.94 -9.21
CA VAL A 108 -7.94 -0.95 -8.71
C VAL A 108 -9.09 -0.66 -9.68
N HIS A 109 -8.88 -0.84 -10.99
CA HIS A 109 -9.92 -0.70 -12.03
C HIS A 109 -11.05 -1.73 -11.92
N THR A 110 -10.84 -2.81 -11.16
CA THR A 110 -11.82 -3.87 -10.91
C THR A 110 -12.64 -3.64 -9.65
N VAL A 111 -12.30 -2.61 -8.87
CA VAL A 111 -13.03 -2.19 -7.68
C VAL A 111 -14.25 -1.40 -8.13
N SER A 112 -15.43 -1.73 -7.59
CA SER A 112 -16.65 -0.97 -7.92
C SER A 112 -16.49 0.48 -7.48
N ARG A 113 -17.08 1.41 -8.24
CA ARG A 113 -17.00 2.84 -7.90
C ARG A 113 -17.59 3.14 -6.52
N GLU A 114 -18.64 2.42 -6.12
CA GLU A 114 -19.26 2.54 -4.78
C GLU A 114 -18.24 2.24 -3.67
N ALA A 115 -17.43 1.18 -3.81
CA ALA A 115 -16.39 0.84 -2.83
C ALA A 115 -15.23 1.85 -2.76
N LEU A 116 -15.07 2.72 -3.77
CA LEU A 116 -14.04 3.77 -3.78
C LEU A 116 -14.52 5.09 -3.14
N TYR A 117 -15.82 5.38 -3.10
CA TYR A 117 -16.35 6.60 -2.47
C TYR A 117 -16.34 6.52 -0.94
N ASP A 118 -16.50 5.32 -0.38
CA ASP A 118 -16.40 5.08 1.07
C ASP A 118 -14.95 5.15 1.61
N LEU A 119 -13.95 5.32 0.74
CA LEU A 119 -12.53 5.50 1.12
C LEU A 119 -12.13 6.96 1.37
N GLY A 120 -12.98 7.93 0.98
CA GLY A 120 -12.65 9.37 1.00
C GLY A 120 -13.71 10.25 1.65
N SER A 121 -14.68 9.67 2.35
CA SER A 121 -15.73 10.37 3.09
C SER A 121 -15.42 10.41 4.59
#